data_AF-A0A0L9VGT8-F1
#
_entry.id   AF-A0A0L9VGT8-F1
#
_cell.length_a   1.000
_cell.length_b   1.000
_cell.length_c   1.000
_cell.angle_alpha   90.00
_cell.angle_beta   90.00
_cell.angle_gamma   90.00
#
_symmetry.space_group_name_H-M   'P 1'
#
loop_
_entity.id
_entity.type
_entity.pdbx_description
1 polymer ?
#
loop_
_entity_poly.entity_id
_entity_poly.type
_entity_poly.pdbx_seq_one_letter_code
_entity_poly.pdbx_strand_id
1 'polypeptide(L)'
;MALKIQLTSPFFYSASPVTLSTYKLTTRISCTAAGDGGISDARLTSEFALRVARMNAHSLKADEAMRKSRKLLFGELCEYMCLNEEKAQDKWSSMDEDEKLVLVKAFLKEWGSHFHPLSARSTKAMLEEYLLQGNAPPKSPSSSSFFSGLNRIIGFP
;
A
#
# COMPACT_ATOMS: atom_id res chain seq x y z
N MET A 1 46.84 -0.47 33.99
CA MET A 1 46.88 -0.12 32.55
C MET A 1 45.45 -0.15 32.05
N ALA A 2 44.95 0.99 31.56
CA ALA A 2 43.55 1.17 31.16
C ALA A 2 43.34 0.75 29.70
N LEU A 3 42.33 -0.07 29.41
CA LEU A 3 41.94 -0.43 28.05
C LEU A 3 40.76 0.46 27.63
N LYS A 4 41.05 1.35 26.67
CA LYS A 4 40.13 2.30 26.06
C LYS A 4 39.44 1.61 24.87
N ILE A 5 38.17 1.25 25.01
CA ILE A 5 37.37 0.70 23.91
C ILE A 5 36.66 1.86 23.22
N GLN A 6 37.01 2.14 21.97
CA GLN A 6 36.25 3.08 21.13
C GLN A 6 35.08 2.35 20.50
N LEU A 7 33.86 2.70 20.93
CA LEU A 7 32.64 2.37 20.21
C LEU A 7 32.49 3.35 19.05
N THR A 8 32.85 2.94 17.84
CA THR A 8 32.39 3.61 16.62
C THR A 8 30.99 3.10 16.31
N SER A 9 29.98 3.91 16.64
CA SER A 9 28.58 3.68 16.31
C SER A 9 28.34 3.82 14.79
N PRO A 10 27.37 3.10 14.20
CA PRO A 10 27.51 2.59 12.85
C PRO A 10 26.49 3.16 11.85
N PHE A 11 26.68 2.79 10.59
CA PHE A 11 25.70 2.81 9.50
C PHE A 11 25.04 4.16 9.14
N PHE A 12 25.65 4.82 8.15
CA PHE A 12 24.94 5.73 7.25
C PHE A 12 23.95 4.91 6.40
N TYR A 13 22.72 4.71 6.89
CA TYR A 13 21.62 4.37 5.99
C TYR A 13 21.26 5.63 5.20
N SER A 14 21.73 5.67 3.96
CA SER A 14 21.19 6.55 2.93
C SER A 14 19.72 6.19 2.73
N ALA A 15 18.84 6.83 3.49
CA ALA A 15 17.42 6.79 3.29
C ALA A 15 17.13 7.43 1.92
N SER A 16 17.06 6.62 0.87
CA SER A 16 16.46 7.04 -0.38
C SER A 16 15.04 7.50 -0.05
N PRO A 17 14.67 8.76 -0.32
CA PRO A 17 13.30 9.19 -0.12
C PRO A 17 12.43 8.28 -0.98
N VAL A 18 11.39 7.69 -0.38
CA VAL A 18 10.27 7.13 -1.13
C VAL A 18 9.67 8.32 -1.85
N THR A 19 10.12 8.56 -3.08
CA THR A 19 9.44 9.47 -3.98
C THR A 19 8.07 8.86 -4.18
N LEU A 20 7.07 9.41 -3.50
CA LEU A 20 5.68 9.36 -3.94
C LEU A 20 5.73 9.94 -5.34
N SER A 21 5.94 9.05 -6.32
CA SER A 21 5.82 9.38 -7.72
C SER A 21 4.35 9.74 -7.87
N THR A 22 4.07 11.02 -7.73
CA THR A 22 2.94 11.63 -8.40
C THR A 22 3.32 11.52 -9.87
N TYR A 23 3.13 10.32 -10.43
CA TYR A 23 2.94 10.17 -11.85
C TYR A 23 1.74 11.04 -12.14
N LYS A 24 2.00 12.30 -12.49
CA LYS A 24 1.08 13.08 -13.31
C LYS A 24 0.90 12.23 -14.54
N LEU A 25 -0.12 11.38 -14.50
CA LEU A 25 -0.68 10.70 -15.65
C LEU A 25 -1.07 11.84 -16.58
N THR A 26 -0.12 12.22 -17.42
CA THR A 26 -0.38 13.11 -18.53
C THR A 26 -1.13 12.23 -19.52
N THR A 27 -2.42 12.03 -19.25
CA THR A 27 -3.40 11.30 -20.06
C THR A 27 -3.73 12.12 -21.30
N ARG A 28 -2.68 12.55 -22.03
CA ARG A 28 -2.85 13.22 -23.31
C ARG A 28 -2.74 12.15 -24.39
N ILE A 29 -3.88 11.83 -24.99
CA ILE A 29 -3.94 11.20 -26.29
C ILE A 29 -3.85 12.37 -27.28
N SER A 30 -2.82 12.38 -28.14
CA SER A 30 -2.69 13.43 -29.15
C SER A 30 -3.63 13.12 -30.31
N CYS A 31 -4.72 13.89 -30.42
CA CYS A 31 -5.71 13.76 -31.49
C CYS A 31 -5.41 14.64 -32.71
N THR A 32 -4.21 15.21 -32.84
CA THR A 32 -3.87 16.10 -33.96
C THR A 32 -3.38 15.30 -35.16
N ALA A 33 -4.29 15.03 -36.11
CA ALA A 33 -3.91 14.77 -37.51
C ALA A 33 -3.63 16.11 -38.19
N ALA A 34 -2.36 16.41 -38.47
CA ALA A 34 -2.02 17.43 -39.45
C ALA A 34 -1.68 16.72 -40.76
N GLY A 35 -2.66 16.59 -41.67
CA GLY A 35 -2.49 16.06 -43.02
C GLY A 35 -3.44 14.93 -43.40
N ASP A 36 -3.54 14.68 -44.72
CA ASP A 36 -4.46 13.80 -45.47
C ASP A 36 -4.36 12.28 -45.14
N GLY A 37 -3.76 11.94 -44.01
CA GLY A 37 -3.70 10.61 -43.42
C GLY A 37 -4.15 10.69 -41.98
N GLY A 38 -5.47 10.76 -41.77
CA GLY A 38 -6.08 10.83 -40.44
C GLY A 38 -5.57 9.73 -39.50
N ILE A 39 -5.60 10.00 -38.20
CA ILE A 39 -5.23 9.02 -37.19
C ILE A 39 -6.17 7.81 -37.34
N SER A 40 -5.63 6.66 -37.74
CA SER A 40 -6.43 5.45 -37.90
C SER A 40 -6.97 5.01 -36.54
N ASP A 41 -8.25 4.65 -36.50
CA ASP A 41 -8.90 4.04 -35.32
C ASP A 41 -8.10 2.84 -34.81
N ALA A 42 -7.53 2.03 -35.70
CA ALA A 42 -6.70 0.88 -35.33
C ALA A 42 -5.44 1.31 -34.53
N ARG A 43 -4.84 2.44 -34.88
CA ARG A 43 -3.67 2.99 -34.17
C ARG A 43 -4.07 3.53 -32.79
N LEU A 44 -5.21 4.22 -32.69
CA LEU A 44 -5.74 4.71 -31.42
C LEU A 44 -6.10 3.57 -30.47
N THR A 45 -6.80 2.54 -30.96
CA THR A 45 -7.15 1.35 -30.17
C THR A 45 -5.91 0.62 -29.69
N SER A 46 -4.89 0.45 -30.55
CA SER A 46 -3.61 -0.18 -30.15
C SER A 46 -2.88 0.60 -29.05
N GLU A 47 -2.83 1.93 -29.17
CA GLU A 47 -2.20 2.83 -28.19
C GLU A 47 -2.92 2.77 -26.83
N PHE A 48 -4.25 2.81 -26.86
CA PHE A 48 -5.08 2.66 -25.67
C PHE A 48 -4.90 1.28 -25.02
N ALA A 49 -4.95 0.20 -25.79
CA ALA A 49 -4.78 -1.16 -25.27
C ALA A 49 -3.41 -1.34 -24.60
N LEU A 50 -2.34 -0.79 -25.18
CA LEU A 50 -1.00 -0.82 -24.60
C LEU A 50 -0.96 -0.05 -23.26
N ARG A 51 -1.60 1.12 -23.19
CA ARG A 51 -1.68 1.90 -21.93
C ARG A 51 -2.48 1.18 -20.86
N VAL A 52 -3.63 0.61 -21.21
CA VAL A 52 -4.45 -0.18 -20.29
C VAL A 52 -3.66 -1.39 -19.78
N ALA A 53 -2.95 -2.10 -20.66
CA ALA A 53 -2.10 -3.21 -20.25
C ALA A 53 -0.99 -2.77 -19.27
N ARG A 54 -0.36 -1.62 -19.52
CA ARG A 54 0.63 -1.04 -18.59
C ARG A 54 0.00 -0.68 -17.25
N MET A 55 -1.16 -0.03 -17.23
CA MET A 55 -1.87 0.32 -16.00
C MET A 55 -2.25 -0.93 -15.19
N ASN A 56 -2.79 -1.95 -15.85
CA ASN A 56 -3.13 -3.23 -15.22
C ASN A 56 -1.89 -3.90 -14.61
N ALA A 57 -0.77 -3.92 -15.33
CA ALA A 57 0.48 -4.48 -14.81
C ALA A 57 1.01 -3.71 -13.57
N HIS A 58 0.88 -2.38 -13.54
CA HIS A 58 1.22 -1.59 -12.35
C HIS A 58 0.25 -1.86 -11.19
N SER A 59 -1.04 -1.99 -11.47
CA SER A 59 -2.05 -2.32 -10.45
C SER A 59 -1.73 -3.65 -9.78
N LEU A 60 -1.45 -4.70 -10.55
CA LEU A 60 -1.13 -6.03 -10.00
C LEU A 60 0.11 -6.00 -9.11
N LYS A 61 1.15 -5.24 -9.51
CA LYS A 61 2.36 -5.06 -8.67
C LYS A 61 2.06 -4.30 -7.39
N ALA A 62 1.23 -3.25 -7.47
CA ALA A 62 0.81 -2.50 -6.30
C ALA A 62 -0.01 -3.37 -5.33
N ASP A 63 -0.95 -4.17 -5.84
CA ASP A 63 -1.76 -5.07 -5.03
C ASP A 63 -0.91 -6.15 -4.35
N GLU A 64 0.10 -6.68 -5.06
CA GLU A 64 1.05 -7.63 -4.49
C GLU A 64 1.93 -7.02 -3.40
N ALA A 65 2.42 -5.80 -3.63
CA ALA A 65 3.18 -5.05 -2.63
C ALA A 65 2.33 -4.77 -1.39
N MET A 66 1.07 -4.34 -1.57
CA MET A 66 0.15 -4.06 -0.47
C MET A 66 -0.21 -5.32 0.33
N ARG A 67 -0.39 -6.46 -0.34
CA ARG A 67 -0.61 -7.74 0.34
C ARG A 67 0.58 -8.14 1.20
N LYS A 68 1.80 -8.01 0.67
CA LYS A 68 3.04 -8.30 1.40
C LYS A 68 3.22 -7.33 2.57
N SER A 69 2.96 -6.03 2.39
CA SER A 69 3.07 -5.05 3.46
C SER A 69 2.07 -5.31 4.58
N ARG A 70 0.83 -5.70 4.26
CA ARG A 70 -0.18 -6.08 5.25
C ARG A 70 0.27 -7.27 6.09
N LYS A 71 0.84 -8.31 5.45
CA LYS A 71 1.38 -9.48 6.14
C LYS A 71 2.52 -9.12 7.09
N LEU A 72 3.48 -8.32 6.63
CA LEU A 72 4.60 -7.88 7.45
C LEU A 72 4.11 -7.06 8.66
N LEU A 73 3.20 -6.12 8.44
CA LEU A 73 2.61 -5.30 9.50
C LEU A 73 1.89 -6.15 10.57
N PHE A 74 1.16 -7.18 10.16
CA PHE A 74 0.52 -8.09 11.10
C PHE A 74 1.53 -8.91 11.90
N GLY A 75 2.62 -9.35 11.27
CA GLY A 75 3.72 -10.04 11.95
C GLY A 75 4.36 -9.18 13.05
N GLU A 76 4.69 -7.93 12.74
CA GLU A 76 5.23 -6.96 13.70
C GLU A 76 4.26 -6.69 14.86
N LEU A 77 2.94 -6.63 14.57
CA LEU A 77 1.94 -6.50 15.62
C LEU A 77 1.88 -7.74 16.52
N CYS A 78 2.00 -8.95 15.94
CA CYS A 78 2.05 -10.19 16.72
C CYS A 78 3.26 -10.21 17.66
N GLU A 79 4.42 -9.79 17.17
CA GLU A 79 5.64 -9.65 17.97
C GLU A 79 5.45 -8.62 19.08
N TYR A 80 4.87 -7.45 18.78
CA TYR A 80 4.53 -6.43 19.77
C TYR A 80 3.60 -6.95 20.87
N MET A 81 2.64 -7.80 20.51
CA MET A 81 1.70 -8.41 21.45
C MET A 81 2.27 -9.65 22.16
N CYS A 82 3.45 -10.13 21.77
CA CYS A 82 4.03 -11.41 22.20
C CYS A 82 3.08 -12.61 21.98
N LEU A 83 2.34 -12.60 20.87
CA LEU A 83 1.39 -13.65 20.50
C LEU A 83 1.77 -14.29 19.16
N ASN A 84 1.33 -15.52 18.95
CA ASN A 84 1.36 -16.14 17.63
C ASN A 84 0.20 -15.62 16.77
N GLU A 85 0.24 -15.88 15.46
CA GLU A 85 -0.71 -15.34 14.48
C GLU A 85 -2.18 -15.67 14.86
N GLU A 86 -2.44 -16.92 15.24
CA GLU A 86 -3.78 -17.41 15.64
C GLU A 86 -4.32 -16.69 16.88
N LYS A 87 -3.53 -16.64 17.98
CA LYS A 87 -3.96 -15.97 19.21
C LYS A 87 -4.10 -14.46 19.03
N ALA A 88 -3.25 -13.86 18.19
CA ALA A 88 -3.36 -12.45 17.85
C ALA A 88 -4.65 -12.17 17.08
N GLN A 89 -5.02 -13.03 16.12
CA GLN A 89 -6.27 -12.94 15.38
C GLN A 89 -7.50 -13.11 16.28
N ASP A 90 -7.49 -14.10 17.17
CA ASP A 90 -8.58 -14.33 18.13
C ASP A 90 -8.75 -13.13 19.06
N LYS A 91 -7.62 -12.65 19.63
CA LYS A 91 -7.62 -11.49 20.50
C LYS A 91 -8.12 -10.25 19.76
N TRP A 92 -7.60 -9.99 18.56
CA TRP A 92 -8.04 -8.86 17.73
C TRP A 92 -9.54 -8.91 17.42
N SER A 93 -10.07 -10.10 17.13
CA SER A 93 -11.50 -10.28 16.83
C SER A 93 -12.39 -10.07 18.06
N SER A 94 -11.87 -10.33 19.25
CA SER A 94 -12.60 -10.11 20.51
C SER A 94 -12.60 -8.66 21.00
N MET A 95 -11.64 -7.83 20.54
CA MET A 95 -11.51 -6.43 20.93
C MET A 95 -12.56 -5.55 20.28
N ASP A 96 -13.01 -4.52 21.00
CA ASP A 96 -13.85 -3.48 20.42
C ASP A 96 -13.04 -2.49 19.55
N GLU A 97 -13.76 -1.61 18.86
CA GLU A 97 -13.18 -0.69 17.89
C GLU A 97 -12.25 0.36 18.51
N ASP A 98 -12.52 0.77 19.75
CA ASP A 98 -11.72 1.73 20.50
C ASP A 98 -10.48 1.06 21.10
N GLU A 99 -10.62 -0.15 21.65
CA GLU A 99 -9.51 -0.99 22.10
C GLU A 99 -8.51 -1.24 20.96
N LYS A 100 -8.99 -1.61 19.76
CA LYS A 100 -8.14 -1.77 18.58
C LYS A 100 -7.40 -0.47 18.25
N LEU A 101 -8.10 0.66 18.29
CA LEU A 101 -7.51 1.97 18.02
C LEU A 101 -6.43 2.35 19.04
N VAL A 102 -6.63 2.04 20.32
CA VAL A 102 -5.65 2.27 21.39
C VAL A 102 -4.43 1.39 21.18
N LEU A 103 -4.62 0.10 20.91
CA LEU A 103 -3.54 -0.84 20.62
C LEU A 103 -2.69 -0.36 19.44
N VAL A 104 -3.33 -0.01 18.32
CA VAL A 104 -2.62 0.46 17.13
C VAL A 104 -1.85 1.77 17.38
N LYS A 105 -2.41 2.69 18.18
CA LYS A 105 -1.69 3.91 18.56
C LYS A 105 -0.45 3.60 19.40
N ALA A 106 -0.56 2.68 20.36
CA ALA A 106 0.55 2.27 21.20
C ALA A 106 1.66 1.59 20.37
N PHE A 107 1.26 0.64 19.51
CA PHE A 107 2.14 -0.02 18.55
C PHE A 107 2.88 0.98 17.65
N LEU A 108 2.16 1.91 17.02
CA LEU A 108 2.77 2.90 16.12
C LEU A 108 3.67 3.90 16.83
N LYS A 109 3.49 4.13 18.13
CA LYS A 109 4.39 5.00 18.90
C LYS A 109 5.81 4.40 18.99
N GLU A 110 5.89 3.08 19.09
CA GLU A 110 7.16 2.35 19.15
C GLU A 110 7.69 2.04 17.75
N TRP A 111 6.86 1.42 16.92
CA TRP A 111 7.23 0.98 15.57
C TRP A 111 7.38 2.13 14.57
N GLY A 112 6.54 3.16 14.67
CA GLY A 112 6.52 4.31 13.75
C GLY A 112 7.72 5.25 13.88
N SER A 113 8.63 5.02 14.83
CA SER A 113 9.91 5.73 14.90
C SER A 113 10.85 5.35 13.74
N HIS A 114 10.67 4.15 13.17
CA HIS A 114 11.50 3.59 12.11
C HIS A 114 10.88 3.70 10.70
N PHE A 115 9.64 4.16 10.60
CA PHE A 115 8.88 4.22 9.34
C PHE A 115 8.23 5.59 9.17
N HIS A 116 8.03 6.02 7.92
CA HIS A 116 7.22 7.20 7.65
C HIS A 116 5.81 6.96 8.22
N PRO A 117 5.33 7.75 9.18
CA PRO A 117 4.23 7.34 10.04
C PRO A 117 2.95 7.17 9.22
N LEU A 118 2.50 5.91 9.08
CA LEU A 118 1.12 5.63 8.74
C LEU A 118 0.25 6.11 9.89
N SER A 119 -0.85 6.80 9.58
CA SER A 119 -1.81 7.18 10.62
C SER A 119 -2.40 5.92 11.27
N ALA A 120 -2.77 6.01 12.55
CA ALA A 120 -3.40 4.90 13.28
C ALA A 120 -4.64 4.34 12.56
N ARG A 121 -5.40 5.21 11.89
CA ARG A 121 -6.56 4.80 11.07
C ARG A 121 -6.14 3.95 9.88
N SER A 122 -5.08 4.34 9.17
CA SER A 122 -4.58 3.59 8.02
C SER A 122 -4.03 2.22 8.42
N THR A 123 -3.28 2.17 9.52
CA THR A 123 -2.71 0.92 10.05
C THR A 123 -3.81 -0.05 10.47
N LYS A 124 -4.83 0.43 11.20
CA LYS A 124 -6.00 -0.38 11.55
C LYS A 124 -6.69 -0.97 10.32
N ALA A 125 -6.96 -0.15 9.31
CA ALA A 125 -7.59 -0.60 8.07
C ALA A 125 -6.76 -1.67 7.33
N MET A 126 -5.43 -1.52 7.31
CA MET A 126 -4.54 -2.52 6.70
C MET A 126 -4.54 -3.86 7.45
N LEU A 127 -4.61 -3.83 8.79
CA LEU A 127 -4.69 -5.04 9.61
C LEU A 127 -6.03 -5.75 9.41
N GLU A 128 -7.13 -5.00 9.40
CA GLU A 128 -8.47 -5.54 9.12
C GLU A 128 -8.54 -6.21 7.75
N GLU A 129 -7.99 -5.58 6.71
CA GLU A 129 -7.96 -6.17 5.37
C GLU A 129 -7.14 -7.46 5.32
N TYR A 130 -6.03 -7.55 6.06
CA TYR A 130 -5.23 -8.78 6.16
C TYR A 130 -6.04 -9.93 6.77
N LEU A 131 -6.68 -9.67 7.91
CA LEU A 131 -7.47 -10.66 8.64
C LEU A 131 -8.70 -11.14 7.86
N LEU A 132 -9.30 -10.26 7.05
CA LEU A 132 -10.37 -10.63 6.13
C LEU A 132 -9.88 -11.44 4.92
N GLN A 133 -8.70 -11.14 4.38
CA GLN A 133 -8.11 -11.88 3.26
C GLN A 133 -7.75 -13.33 3.62
N GLY A 134 -7.36 -13.60 4.87
CA GLY A 134 -7.08 -14.97 5.33
C GLY A 134 -8.30 -15.91 5.32
N ASN A 135 -9.53 -15.34 5.33
CA ASN A 135 -10.78 -16.10 5.44
C ASN A 135 -11.61 -16.13 4.14
N ALA A 136 -11.14 -15.53 3.05
CA ALA A 136 -11.90 -15.44 1.80
C ALA A 136 -11.31 -16.35 0.70
N PRO A 137 -12.15 -17.08 -0.10
CA PRO A 137 -11.67 -17.72 -1.32
C PRO A 137 -11.08 -16.67 -2.27
N PRO A 138 -10.16 -17.05 -3.18
CA PRO A 138 -9.51 -16.11 -4.09
C PRO A 138 -10.58 -15.34 -4.87
N LYS A 139 -10.80 -14.07 -4.50
CA LYS A 139 -11.75 -13.22 -5.20
C LYS A 139 -11.25 -13.01 -6.62
N SER A 140 -12.14 -13.28 -7.57
CA SER A 140 -12.03 -12.79 -8.94
C SER A 140 -11.78 -11.27 -8.93
N PRO A 141 -11.12 -10.71 -9.97
CA PRO A 141 -10.81 -9.29 -10.03
C PRO A 141 -12.11 -8.52 -10.29
N SER A 142 -12.91 -8.32 -9.26
CA SER A 142 -14.14 -7.54 -9.33
C SER A 142 -14.22 -6.58 -8.16
N SER A 143 -14.22 -5.30 -8.53
CA SER A 143 -14.36 -4.09 -7.73
C SER A 143 -13.53 -4.05 -6.45
N SER A 144 -12.24 -3.76 -6.60
CA SER A 144 -11.51 -3.00 -5.60
C SER A 144 -12.29 -1.71 -5.32
N SER A 145 -12.90 -1.61 -4.14
CA SER A 145 -13.31 -0.34 -3.55
C SER A 145 -12.05 0.45 -3.23
N PHE A 146 -11.40 0.96 -4.28
CA PHE A 146 -10.42 2.02 -4.15
C PHE A 146 -11.10 3.13 -3.35
N PHE A 147 -10.48 3.52 -2.23
CA PHE A 147 -10.73 4.72 -1.45
C PHE A 147 -11.88 5.57 -1.99
N SER A 148 -13.05 5.58 -1.34
CA SER A 148 -14.22 6.34 -1.77
C SER A 148 -13.95 7.83 -2.01
N GLY A 149 -12.82 8.36 -1.50
CA GLY A 149 -12.32 9.71 -1.78
C GLY A 149 -11.79 9.95 -3.20
N LEU A 150 -11.36 8.91 -3.93
CA LEU A 150 -10.87 9.05 -5.32
C LEU A 150 -12.02 9.14 -6.34
N ASN A 151 -13.19 8.58 -6.04
CA ASN A 151 -14.38 8.68 -6.91
C ASN A 151 -14.78 10.15 -7.09
N ARG A 152 -14.63 10.97 -6.03
CA ARG A 152 -14.87 12.42 -6.08
C ARG A 152 -13.87 13.18 -6.96
N ILE A 153 -12.66 12.64 -7.14
CA ILE A 153 -11.59 13.27 -7.94
C ILE A 153 -11.71 12.89 -9.42
N ILE A 154 -12.26 11.71 -9.73
CA ILE A 154 -12.34 11.17 -11.10
C ILE A 154 -13.66 11.52 -11.81
N GLY A 155 -14.65 12.08 -11.12
CA GLY A 155 -15.78 12.74 -11.78
C GLY A 155 -16.69 11.81 -12.58
N PHE A 156 -16.91 10.58 -12.10
CA PHE A 156 -18.07 9.78 -12.51
C PHE A 156 -19.07 9.72 -11.34
N PRO A 157 -20.38 9.84 -11.62
CA PRO A 157 -21.44 9.84 -10.60
C PRO A 157 -21.48 8.53 -9.81
#